data_AF-A0A822DUZ5-F1
#
_entry.id   AF-A0A822DUZ5-F1
#
_cell.length_a   1.000
_cell.length_b   1.000
_cell.length_c   1.000
_cell.angle_alpha   90.00
_cell.angle_beta   90.00
_cell.angle_gamma   90.00
#
_symmetry.space_group_name_H-M   'P 1'
#
loop_
_entity.id
_entity.type
_entity.pdbx_description
1 polymer ?
#
loop_
_entity_poly.entity_id
_entity_poly.type
_entity_poly.pdbx_seq_one_letter_code
_entity_poly.pdbx_strand_id
1 'polypeptide(L)'
;MSICRRYIKSIKKCIPASRIITNMLDQIPVKCSTCEQTSLTRGNFNDHINKTCPNINIPCSASNIKCPWIGLRHEYETHLSTCKYEALRLVLTQLISDNEQLREVNQKLNSQHKKMNIHMQQVLAENQEFNLENQKLNLEIRKLNLDNKKLHIEKEQIYFQNQQLNDEIQEVRQENQWLILKQQQLTQMEQQIIRFNQLRNKTLSIQFMS
;
A
#
# COMPACT_ATOMS: atom_id res chain seq x y z
N MET A 1 2.05 81.82 27.44
CA MET A 1 1.78 80.71 28.39
C MET A 1 2.14 79.41 27.70
N SER A 2 2.99 78.64 28.35
CA SER A 2 3.90 77.65 27.79
C SER A 2 3.18 76.38 27.30
N ILE A 3 3.47 76.00 26.07
CA ILE A 3 3.09 74.75 25.41
C ILE A 3 3.90 73.61 26.05
N CYS A 4 3.23 72.64 26.69
CA CYS A 4 3.86 71.38 27.08
C CYS A 4 3.04 70.22 26.49
N ARG A 5 3.39 69.81 25.26
CA ARG A 5 2.87 68.58 24.64
C ARG A 5 4.07 67.70 24.28
N ARG A 6 4.59 66.97 25.27
CA ARG A 6 5.65 65.97 25.06
C ARG A 6 5.01 64.73 24.41
N TYR A 7 5.31 64.53 23.13
CA TYR A 7 4.89 63.37 22.36
C TYR A 7 5.67 62.13 22.81
N ILE A 8 5.01 61.21 23.52
CA ILE A 8 5.62 59.93 23.94
C ILE A 8 5.60 58.98 22.74
N LYS A 9 6.76 58.77 22.12
CA LYS A 9 7.01 57.68 21.17
C LYS A 9 7.14 56.38 21.98
N SER A 10 6.17 55.46 21.83
CA SER A 10 6.13 54.09 22.36
C SER A 10 5.47 53.89 23.74
N ILE A 11 4.27 53.29 23.71
CA ILE A 11 3.42 52.92 24.87
C ILE A 11 3.91 51.62 25.56
N LYS A 12 4.93 50.94 25.01
CA LYS A 12 5.38 49.59 25.44
C LYS A 12 6.06 49.51 26.82
N LYS A 13 6.15 50.61 27.59
CA LYS A 13 6.80 50.67 28.92
C LYS A 13 5.95 51.35 30.00
N CYS A 14 4.62 51.31 29.89
CA CYS A 14 3.74 51.84 30.94
C CYS A 14 3.27 50.73 31.88
N ILE A 15 3.49 50.90 33.19
CA ILE A 15 2.90 50.06 34.24
C ILE A 15 1.42 50.45 34.37
N PRO A 16 0.46 49.50 34.47
CA PRO A 16 -0.95 49.83 34.63
C PRO A 16 -1.16 50.70 35.87
N ALA A 17 -1.95 51.78 35.71
CA ALA A 17 -2.30 52.65 36.84
C ALA A 17 -3.02 51.83 37.94
N SER A 18 -2.82 52.23 39.20
CA SER A 18 -3.49 51.56 40.32
C SER A 18 -5.02 51.64 40.16
N ARG A 19 -5.76 50.64 40.67
CA ARG A 19 -7.23 50.59 40.55
C ARG A 19 -7.91 51.86 41.04
N ILE A 20 -7.36 52.50 42.07
CA ILE A 20 -7.87 53.76 42.62
C ILE A 20 -7.73 54.89 41.59
N ILE A 21 -6.56 55.00 40.95
CA ILE A 21 -6.32 56.01 39.91
C ILE A 21 -7.20 55.73 38.68
N THR A 22 -7.32 54.47 38.24
CA THR A 22 -8.20 54.11 37.12
C THR A 22 -9.66 54.45 37.41
N ASN A 23 -10.16 54.12 38.61
CA ASN A 23 -11.52 54.46 39.01
C ASN A 23 -11.75 55.98 39.09
N MET A 24 -10.79 56.74 39.60
CA MET A 24 -10.86 58.21 39.61
C MET A 24 -10.89 58.79 38.20
N LEU A 25 -10.08 58.23 37.29
CA LEU A 25 -10.07 58.63 35.88
C LEU A 25 -11.37 58.25 35.17
N ASP A 26 -11.97 57.10 35.49
CA ASP A 26 -13.17 56.61 34.83
C ASP A 26 -14.42 57.41 35.18
N GLN A 27 -14.43 58.11 36.33
CA GLN A 27 -15.50 59.02 36.74
C GLN A 27 -15.38 60.43 36.14
N ILE A 28 -14.33 60.72 35.37
CA ILE A 28 -14.17 62.03 34.73
C ILE A 28 -15.33 62.24 33.73
N PRO A 29 -16.10 63.33 33.87
CA PRO A 29 -17.15 63.66 32.91
C PRO A 29 -16.54 64.02 31.56
N VAL A 30 -17.09 63.44 30.50
CA VAL A 30 -16.72 63.68 29.11
C VAL A 30 -17.97 63.98 28.30
N LYS A 31 -17.82 64.79 27.25
CA LYS A 31 -18.88 65.06 26.30
C LYS A 31 -18.72 64.20 25.06
N CYS A 32 -19.82 63.66 24.53
CA CYS A 32 -19.80 63.04 23.21
C CYS A 32 -19.57 64.11 22.14
N SER A 33 -18.58 63.90 21.27
CA SER A 33 -18.32 64.83 20.16
C SER A 33 -19.31 64.69 19.02
N THR A 34 -20.14 63.64 19.03
CA THR A 34 -21.03 63.28 17.93
C THR A 34 -22.51 63.53 18.24
N CYS A 35 -22.94 63.29 19.48
CA CYS A 35 -24.32 63.55 19.92
C CYS A 35 -24.42 64.61 21.04
N GLU A 36 -23.31 65.26 21.39
CA GLU A 36 -23.23 66.34 22.38
C GLU A 36 -23.68 65.98 23.81
N GLN A 37 -23.97 64.70 24.10
CA GLN A 37 -24.34 64.23 25.43
C GLN A 37 -23.21 64.49 26.43
N THR A 38 -23.52 65.21 27.52
CA THR A 38 -22.56 65.67 28.53
C THR A 38 -22.52 64.81 29.80
N SER A 39 -23.47 63.88 29.95
CA SER A 39 -23.62 62.98 31.11
C SER A 39 -22.81 61.69 31.00
N LEU A 40 -21.74 61.67 30.19
CA LEU A 40 -20.90 60.49 30.01
C LEU A 40 -19.69 60.56 30.93
N THR A 41 -19.31 59.42 31.49
CA THR A 41 -18.04 59.29 32.19
C THR A 41 -17.01 58.66 31.27
N ARG A 42 -15.72 58.92 31.49
CA ARG A 42 -14.63 58.38 30.68
C ARG A 42 -14.70 56.84 30.57
N GLY A 43 -15.07 56.15 31.66
CA GLY A 43 -15.25 54.70 31.65
C GLY A 43 -16.38 54.22 30.74
N ASN A 44 -17.50 54.96 30.70
CA ASN A 44 -18.70 54.59 29.92
C ASN A 44 -18.69 55.14 28.49
N PHE A 45 -17.71 55.97 28.14
CA PHE A 45 -17.63 56.62 26.83
C PHE A 45 -17.54 55.61 25.68
N ASN A 46 -16.72 54.56 25.82
CA ASN A 46 -16.55 53.56 24.77
C ASN A 46 -17.81 52.72 24.58
N ASP A 47 -18.52 52.40 25.67
CA ASP A 47 -19.80 51.71 25.58
C ASP A 47 -20.86 52.60 24.93
N HIS A 48 -20.92 53.88 25.28
CA HIS A 48 -21.81 54.83 24.62
C HIS A 48 -21.55 54.86 23.10
N ILE A 49 -20.31 55.07 22.67
CA ILE A 49 -19.95 55.15 21.25
C ILE A 49 -20.33 53.86 20.50
N ASN A 50 -20.02 52.69 21.04
CA ASN A 50 -20.22 51.43 20.34
C ASN A 50 -21.65 50.87 20.42
N LYS A 51 -22.39 51.17 21.49
CA LYS A 51 -23.69 50.53 21.77
C LYS A 51 -24.87 51.50 21.74
N THR A 52 -24.69 52.77 22.11
CA THR A 52 -25.83 53.64 22.47
C THR A 52 -25.87 54.96 21.71
N CYS A 53 -24.76 55.44 21.14
CA CYS A 53 -24.69 56.76 20.52
C CYS A 53 -25.59 56.84 19.27
N PRO A 54 -26.56 57.77 19.21
CA PRO A 54 -27.51 57.85 18.10
C PRO A 54 -26.93 58.44 16.81
N ASN A 55 -25.88 59.26 16.93
CA ASN A 55 -25.30 60.02 15.81
C ASN A 55 -24.00 59.41 15.28
N ILE A 56 -23.65 58.19 15.70
CA ILE A 56 -22.47 57.52 15.15
C ILE A 56 -22.82 56.80 13.86
N ASN A 57 -21.90 56.88 12.89
CA ASN A 57 -22.01 56.11 11.65
C ASN A 57 -21.76 54.63 11.93
N ILE A 58 -22.75 53.80 11.64
CA ILE A 58 -22.65 52.34 11.70
C ILE A 58 -22.87 51.72 10.31
N PRO A 59 -22.15 50.64 9.96
CA PRO A 59 -22.45 49.90 8.75
C PRO A 59 -23.74 49.10 8.92
N CYS A 60 -24.38 48.78 7.80
CA CYS A 60 -25.49 47.83 7.78
C CYS A 60 -25.07 46.46 8.35
N SER A 61 -25.98 45.74 9.01
CA SER A 61 -25.80 44.33 9.37
C SER A 61 -25.33 43.52 8.16
N ALA A 62 -25.99 43.68 7.01
CA ALA A 62 -25.68 43.02 5.74
C ALA A 62 -24.42 43.53 5.04
N SER A 63 -23.54 44.27 5.72
CA SER A 63 -22.23 44.67 5.18
C SER A 63 -21.32 43.48 4.81
N ASN A 64 -21.49 42.33 5.49
CA ASN A 64 -20.78 41.08 5.18
C ASN A 64 -21.11 40.54 3.77
N ILE A 65 -22.32 40.81 3.27
CA ILE A 65 -22.75 40.51 1.90
C ILE A 65 -22.73 41.76 1.00
N LYS A 66 -21.89 42.73 1.35
CA LYS A 66 -21.58 43.94 0.58
C LYS A 66 -22.72 44.95 0.44
N CYS A 67 -23.62 45.05 1.44
CA CYS A 67 -24.48 46.23 1.55
C CYS A 67 -23.60 47.49 1.71
N PRO A 68 -23.77 48.53 0.85
CA PRO A 68 -22.93 49.72 0.87
C PRO A 68 -23.34 50.75 1.93
N TRP A 69 -24.46 50.54 2.63
CA TRP A 69 -25.02 51.53 3.55
C TRP A 69 -24.17 51.69 4.81
N ILE A 70 -23.79 52.94 5.08
CA ILE A 70 -23.14 53.42 6.29
C ILE A 70 -23.86 54.73 6.64
N GLY A 71 -24.52 54.78 7.79
CA GLY A 71 -25.33 55.92 8.19
C GLY A 71 -25.47 56.04 9.71
N LEU A 72 -26.19 57.05 10.18
CA LEU A 72 -26.33 57.32 11.61
C LEU A 72 -27.12 56.19 12.27
N ARG A 73 -26.78 55.84 13.53
CA ARG A 73 -27.45 54.75 14.26
C ARG A 73 -28.96 54.91 14.31
N HIS A 74 -29.48 56.13 14.48
CA HIS A 74 -30.93 56.34 14.54
C HIS A 74 -31.64 56.13 13.18
N GLU A 75 -30.92 56.22 12.05
CA GLU A 75 -31.43 55.93 10.70
C GLU A 75 -31.31 54.44 10.35
N TYR A 76 -30.72 53.63 11.23
CA TYR A 76 -30.48 52.22 10.97
C TYR A 76 -31.77 51.42 10.83
N GLU A 77 -32.76 51.69 11.67
CA GLU A 77 -34.03 50.94 11.66
C GLU A 77 -34.85 51.23 10.39
N THR A 78 -34.85 52.49 9.94
CA THR A 78 -35.52 52.89 8.68
C THR A 78 -34.81 52.24 7.49
N HIS A 79 -33.48 52.22 7.50
CA HIS A 79 -32.70 51.48 6.51
C HIS A 79 -33.02 49.98 6.50
N LEU A 80 -33.03 49.31 7.66
CA LEU A 80 -33.31 47.86 7.75
C LEU A 80 -34.63 47.48 7.11
N SER A 81 -35.68 48.29 7.29
CA SER A 81 -37.01 48.05 6.69
C SER A 81 -37.02 48.09 5.16
N THR A 82 -36.07 48.79 4.54
CA THR A 82 -35.94 48.96 3.08
C THR A 82 -34.72 48.25 2.49
N CYS A 83 -33.89 47.64 3.35
CA CYS A 83 -32.63 47.04 2.94
C CYS A 83 -32.85 45.71 2.22
N LYS A 84 -32.70 45.74 0.89
CA LYS A 84 -32.76 44.53 0.03
C LYS A 84 -31.72 43.47 0.43
N TYR A 85 -30.56 43.90 0.92
CA TYR A 85 -29.49 42.99 1.33
C TYR A 85 -29.84 42.25 2.61
N GLU A 86 -30.51 42.88 3.56
CA GLU A 86 -30.92 42.19 4.79
C GLU A 86 -31.91 41.06 4.49
N ALA A 87 -32.87 41.29 3.58
CA ALA A 87 -33.79 40.25 3.12
C ALA A 87 -33.07 39.06 2.45
N LEU A 88 -31.98 39.32 1.72
CA LEU A 88 -31.18 38.29 1.03
C LEU A 88 -30.14 37.61 1.92
N ARG A 89 -29.86 38.17 3.10
CA ARG A 89 -28.76 37.76 3.97
C ARG A 89 -28.81 36.28 4.33
N LEU A 90 -29.99 35.79 4.72
CA LEU A 90 -30.18 34.40 5.13
C LEU A 90 -29.85 33.43 3.98
N VAL A 91 -30.43 33.68 2.81
CA VAL A 91 -30.22 32.84 1.61
C VAL A 91 -28.77 32.87 1.15
N LEU A 92 -28.16 34.06 1.09
CA LEU A 92 -26.76 34.20 0.67
C LEU A 92 -25.79 33.54 1.65
N THR A 93 -26.02 33.69 2.96
CA THR A 93 -25.18 33.03 3.98
C THR A 93 -25.29 31.51 3.86
N GLN A 94 -26.49 30.98 3.65
CA GLN A 94 -26.70 29.55 3.42
C GLN A 94 -25.96 29.07 2.16
N LEU A 95 -26.11 29.78 1.04
CA LEU A 95 -25.43 29.41 -0.21
C LEU A 95 -23.91 29.46 -0.11
N ILE A 96 -23.35 30.39 0.66
CA ILE A 96 -21.91 30.44 0.93
C ILE A 96 -21.48 29.21 1.72
N SER A 97 -22.20 28.89 2.80
CA SER A 97 -21.97 27.69 3.62
C SER A 97 -22.04 26.41 2.79
N ASP A 98 -23.08 26.26 1.97
CA ASP A 98 -23.25 25.07 1.11
C ASP A 98 -22.13 24.96 0.08
N ASN A 99 -21.69 26.08 -0.50
CA ASN A 99 -20.56 26.09 -1.43
C ASN A 99 -19.24 25.69 -0.75
N GLU A 100 -19.01 26.12 0.48
CA GLU A 100 -17.84 25.71 1.27
C GLU A 100 -17.87 24.21 1.55
N GLN A 101 -19.01 23.66 1.99
CA GLN A 101 -19.19 22.22 2.20
C GLN A 101 -18.98 21.43 0.90
N LEU A 102 -19.55 21.88 -0.21
CA LEU A 102 -19.36 21.24 -1.52
C LEU A 102 -17.90 21.26 -1.96
N ARG A 103 -17.15 22.33 -1.67
CA ARG A 103 -15.70 22.39 -1.96
C ARG A 103 -14.94 21.37 -1.13
N GLU A 104 -15.24 21.25 0.16
CA GLU A 104 -14.61 20.26 1.04
C GLU A 104 -14.88 18.83 0.58
N VAL A 105 -16.13 18.51 0.24
CA VAL A 105 -16.51 17.20 -0.28
C VAL A 105 -15.79 16.90 -1.59
N ASN A 106 -15.73 17.86 -2.52
CA ASN A 106 -15.01 17.69 -3.79
C ASN A 106 -13.50 17.49 -3.58
N GLN A 107 -12.88 18.21 -2.64
CA GLN A 107 -11.47 18.01 -2.30
C GLN A 107 -11.22 16.62 -1.71
N LYS A 108 -12.10 16.16 -0.82
CA LYS A 108 -12.03 14.82 -0.24
C LYS A 108 -12.20 13.74 -1.30
N LEU A 109 -13.19 13.90 -2.17
CA LEU A 109 -13.48 12.97 -3.27
C LEU A 109 -12.30 12.90 -4.26
N ASN A 110 -11.73 14.04 -4.65
CA ASN A 110 -10.53 14.08 -5.49
C ASN A 110 -9.33 13.40 -4.83
N SER A 111 -9.16 13.58 -3.52
CA SER A 111 -8.08 12.92 -2.76
C SER A 111 -8.30 11.40 -2.72
N GLN A 112 -9.54 10.95 -2.57
CA GLN A 112 -9.90 9.52 -2.63
C GLN A 112 -9.67 8.94 -4.03
N HIS A 113 -10.09 9.64 -5.09
CA HIS A 113 -9.83 9.21 -6.47
C HIS A 113 -8.34 9.08 -6.77
N LYS A 114 -7.51 10.03 -6.31
CA LYS A 114 -6.05 9.93 -6.46
C LYS A 114 -5.49 8.68 -5.77
N LYS A 115 -5.92 8.41 -4.53
CA LYS A 115 -5.52 7.18 -3.81
C LYS A 115 -5.96 5.93 -4.55
N MET A 116 -7.19 5.90 -5.04
CA MET A 116 -7.73 4.78 -5.82
C MET A 116 -6.93 4.54 -7.10
N ASN A 117 -6.58 5.60 -7.83
CA ASN A 117 -5.78 5.48 -9.05
C ASN A 117 -4.37 4.95 -8.77
N ILE A 118 -3.73 5.39 -7.69
CA ILE A 118 -2.42 4.84 -7.27
C ILE A 118 -2.56 3.35 -6.95
N HIS A 119 -3.58 2.97 -6.18
CA HIS A 119 -3.80 1.57 -5.83
C HIS A 119 -4.08 0.70 -7.06
N MET A 120 -4.88 1.20 -8.00
CA MET A 120 -5.13 0.53 -9.29
C MET A 120 -3.84 0.30 -10.07
N GLN A 121 -2.94 1.30 -10.13
CA GLN A 121 -1.65 1.15 -10.80
C GLN A 121 -0.75 0.12 -10.12
N GLN A 122 -0.77 0.05 -8.78
CA GLN A 122 -0.03 -0.97 -8.01
C GLN A 122 -0.53 -2.37 -8.35
N VAL A 123 -1.84 -2.59 -8.30
CA VAL A 123 -2.46 -3.89 -8.62
C VAL A 123 -2.16 -4.31 -10.06
N LEU A 124 -2.13 -3.35 -11.01
CA LEU A 124 -1.74 -3.65 -12.39
C LEU A 124 -0.28 -4.09 -12.50
N ALA A 125 0.64 -3.44 -11.78
CA ALA A 125 2.05 -3.82 -11.77
C ALA A 125 2.26 -5.21 -11.14
N GLU A 126 1.62 -5.48 -10.00
CA GLU A 126 1.68 -6.79 -9.33
C GLU A 126 1.15 -7.91 -10.23
N ASN A 127 0.03 -7.69 -10.93
CA ASN A 127 -0.51 -8.67 -11.87
C ASN A 127 0.43 -8.93 -13.06
N GLN A 128 1.15 -7.91 -13.53
CA GLN A 128 2.15 -8.10 -14.60
C GLN A 128 3.32 -8.95 -14.11
N GLU A 129 3.82 -8.69 -12.90
CA GLU A 129 4.90 -9.47 -12.29
C GLU A 129 4.50 -10.94 -12.08
N PHE A 130 3.31 -11.16 -11.51
CA PHE A 130 2.75 -12.50 -11.33
C PHE A 130 2.59 -13.26 -12.65
N ASN A 131 2.19 -12.57 -13.73
CA ASN A 131 2.08 -13.19 -15.05
C ASN A 131 3.46 -13.60 -15.60
N LEU A 132 4.49 -12.77 -15.43
CA LEU A 132 5.86 -13.11 -15.83
C LEU A 132 6.39 -14.32 -15.05
N GLU A 133 6.11 -14.41 -13.76
CA GLU A 133 6.49 -15.57 -12.93
C GLU A 133 5.79 -16.84 -13.39
N ASN A 134 4.48 -16.78 -13.67
CA ASN A 134 3.74 -17.92 -14.22
C ASN A 134 4.29 -18.36 -15.58
N GLN A 135 4.71 -17.43 -16.44
CA GLN A 135 5.35 -17.79 -17.71
C GLN A 135 6.67 -18.53 -17.51
N LYS A 136 7.50 -18.09 -16.54
CA LYS A 136 8.74 -18.79 -16.19
C LYS A 136 8.46 -20.20 -15.67
N LEU A 137 7.52 -20.36 -14.76
CA LEU A 137 7.15 -21.66 -14.20
C LEU A 137 6.64 -22.61 -15.29
N ASN A 138 5.83 -22.10 -16.23
CA ASN A 138 5.36 -22.89 -17.37
C ASN A 138 6.51 -23.39 -18.27
N LEU A 139 7.55 -22.57 -18.48
CA LEU A 139 8.74 -23.00 -19.22
C LEU A 139 9.51 -24.10 -18.48
N GLU A 140 9.63 -23.96 -17.16
CA GLU A 140 10.29 -24.96 -16.32
C GLU A 140 9.55 -26.31 -16.32
N ILE A 141 8.22 -26.29 -16.19
CA ILE A 141 7.38 -27.48 -16.31
C ILE A 141 7.58 -28.16 -17.68
N ARG A 142 7.65 -27.39 -18.77
CA ARG A 142 7.93 -27.94 -20.10
C ARG A 142 9.29 -28.63 -20.16
N LYS A 143 10.32 -28.02 -19.56
CA LYS A 143 11.66 -28.60 -19.50
C LYS A 143 11.66 -29.92 -18.74
N LEU A 144 11.08 -29.95 -17.54
CA LEU A 144 10.96 -31.17 -16.73
C LEU A 144 10.20 -32.28 -17.47
N ASN A 145 9.16 -31.94 -18.23
CA ASN A 145 8.44 -32.90 -19.05
C ASN A 145 9.30 -33.50 -20.18
N LEU A 146 10.18 -32.71 -20.79
CA LEU A 146 11.13 -33.21 -21.78
C LEU A 146 12.17 -34.14 -21.15
N ASP A 147 12.71 -33.75 -20.00
CA ASP A 147 13.68 -34.55 -19.25
C ASP A 147 13.07 -35.88 -18.81
N ASN A 148 11.83 -35.88 -18.30
CA ASN A 148 11.10 -37.11 -17.95
C ASN A 148 10.88 -38.03 -19.15
N LYS A 149 10.56 -37.48 -20.33
CA LYS A 149 10.45 -38.29 -21.56
C LYS A 149 11.78 -38.92 -21.93
N LYS A 150 12.88 -38.17 -21.82
CA LYS A 150 14.23 -38.68 -22.09
C LYS A 150 14.59 -39.82 -21.14
N LEU A 151 14.36 -39.65 -19.84
CA LEU A 151 14.58 -40.68 -18.83
C LEU A 151 13.74 -41.92 -19.09
N HIS A 152 12.50 -41.77 -19.55
CA HIS A 152 11.66 -42.92 -19.91
C HIS A 152 12.26 -43.71 -21.08
N ILE A 153 12.76 -43.03 -22.13
CA ILE A 153 13.41 -43.69 -23.27
C ILE A 153 14.68 -44.42 -22.82
N GLU A 154 15.52 -43.78 -22.00
CA GLU A 154 16.74 -44.40 -21.46
C GLU A 154 16.41 -45.65 -20.61
N LYS A 155 15.36 -45.58 -19.79
CA LYS A 155 14.87 -46.72 -19.01
C LYS A 155 14.45 -47.89 -19.91
N GLU A 156 13.68 -47.64 -20.97
CA GLU A 156 13.28 -48.69 -21.93
C GLU A 156 14.47 -49.31 -22.65
N GLN A 157 15.46 -48.50 -23.04
CA GLN A 157 16.70 -48.98 -23.65
C GLN A 157 17.47 -49.91 -22.70
N ILE A 158 17.58 -49.56 -21.42
CA ILE A 158 18.22 -50.40 -20.41
C ILE A 158 17.48 -51.73 -20.22
N TYR A 159 16.13 -51.72 -20.20
CA TYR A 159 15.37 -52.97 -20.15
C TYR A 159 15.68 -53.88 -21.33
N PHE A 160 15.71 -53.33 -22.53
CA PHE A 160 16.04 -54.08 -23.73
C PHE A 160 17.45 -54.66 -23.67
N GLN A 161 18.45 -53.87 -23.29
CA GLN A 161 19.83 -54.33 -23.15
C GLN A 161 19.96 -55.44 -22.10
N ASN A 162 19.29 -55.32 -20.96
CA ASN A 162 19.29 -56.37 -19.93
C ASN A 162 18.63 -57.66 -20.42
N GLN A 163 17.60 -57.57 -21.26
CA GLN A 163 16.99 -58.74 -21.87
C GLN A 163 17.98 -59.44 -22.81
N GLN A 164 18.63 -58.70 -23.71
CA GLN A 164 19.65 -59.25 -24.62
C GLN A 164 20.79 -59.93 -23.85
N LEU A 165 21.30 -59.27 -22.80
CA LEU A 165 22.36 -59.85 -21.97
C LEU A 165 21.91 -61.13 -21.25
N ASN A 166 20.66 -61.18 -20.79
CA ASN A 166 20.10 -62.39 -20.19
C ASN A 166 20.03 -63.54 -21.20
N ASP A 167 19.62 -63.25 -22.44
CA ASP A 167 19.56 -64.24 -23.52
C ASP A 167 20.97 -64.77 -23.84
N GLU A 168 21.96 -63.89 -23.98
CA GLU A 168 23.38 -64.27 -24.16
C GLU A 168 23.90 -65.15 -23.01
N ILE A 169 23.56 -64.81 -21.76
CA ILE A 169 23.92 -65.62 -20.58
C ILE A 169 23.27 -67.01 -20.66
N GLN A 170 22.03 -67.14 -21.16
CA GLN A 170 21.40 -68.45 -21.33
C GLN A 170 22.08 -69.28 -22.41
N GLU A 171 22.44 -68.68 -23.54
CA GLU A 171 23.17 -69.37 -24.61
C GLU A 171 24.50 -69.94 -24.09
N VAL A 172 25.29 -69.11 -23.40
CA VAL A 172 26.56 -69.53 -22.80
C VAL A 172 26.35 -70.64 -21.75
N ARG A 173 25.26 -70.60 -20.98
CA ARG A 173 24.92 -71.66 -20.03
C ARG A 173 24.61 -72.98 -20.72
N GLN A 174 23.85 -72.95 -21.81
CA GLN A 174 23.53 -74.14 -22.60
C GLN A 174 24.79 -74.75 -23.23
N GLU A 175 25.65 -73.91 -23.79
CA GLU A 175 26.93 -74.36 -24.36
C GLU A 175 27.83 -75.01 -23.30
N ASN A 176 27.95 -74.38 -22.12
CA ASN A 176 28.70 -74.97 -21.01
C ASN A 176 28.11 -76.31 -20.55
N GLN A 177 26.79 -76.45 -20.48
CA GLN A 177 26.15 -77.74 -20.17
C GLN A 177 26.50 -78.80 -21.22
N TRP A 178 26.46 -78.45 -22.50
CA TRP A 178 26.84 -79.35 -23.58
C TRP A 178 28.31 -79.79 -23.48
N LEU A 179 29.22 -78.86 -23.19
CA LEU A 179 30.64 -79.16 -22.98
C LEU A 179 30.86 -80.10 -21.79
N ILE A 180 30.16 -79.90 -20.68
CA ILE A 180 30.21 -80.78 -19.50
C ILE A 180 29.80 -82.20 -19.87
N LEU A 181 28.70 -82.38 -20.61
CA LEU A 181 28.24 -83.70 -21.04
C LEU A 181 29.25 -84.39 -21.94
N LYS A 182 29.84 -83.65 -22.89
CA LYS A 182 30.87 -84.17 -23.79
C LYS A 182 32.12 -84.61 -23.03
N GLN A 183 32.55 -83.82 -22.04
CA GLN A 183 33.67 -84.18 -21.16
C GLN A 183 33.37 -85.48 -20.39
N GLN A 184 32.16 -85.64 -19.85
CA GLN A 184 31.76 -86.87 -19.14
C GLN A 184 31.83 -88.10 -20.05
N GLN A 185 31.38 -87.99 -21.31
CA GLN A 185 31.47 -89.08 -22.29
C GLN A 185 32.92 -89.47 -22.59
N LEU A 186 33.80 -88.47 -22.79
CA LEU A 186 35.23 -88.72 -23.00
C LEU A 186 35.86 -89.44 -21.81
N THR A 187 35.58 -88.98 -20.58
CA THR A 187 36.07 -89.64 -19.37
C THR A 187 35.57 -91.09 -19.27
N GLN A 188 34.32 -91.37 -19.64
CA GLN A 188 33.80 -92.75 -19.67
C GLN A 188 34.52 -93.62 -20.71
N MET A 189 34.78 -93.09 -21.91
CA MET A 189 35.54 -93.79 -22.93
C MET A 189 36.97 -94.09 -22.48
N GLU A 190 37.65 -93.12 -21.86
CA GLU A 190 38.98 -93.31 -21.28
C GLU A 190 38.99 -94.44 -20.25
N GLN A 191 38.01 -94.47 -19.34
CA GLN A 191 37.86 -95.56 -18.36
C GLN A 191 37.63 -96.93 -19.02
N GLN A 192 36.82 -96.99 -20.08
CA GLN A 192 36.60 -98.23 -20.84
C GLN A 192 37.89 -98.72 -21.51
N ILE A 193 38.67 -97.82 -22.12
CA ILE A 193 39.96 -98.13 -22.73
C ILE A 193 40.93 -98.67 -21.68
N ILE A 194 41.04 -98.01 -20.52
CA ILE A 194 41.88 -98.45 -19.41
C ILE A 194 41.49 -99.88 -18.97
N ARG A 195 40.19 -100.13 -18.78
CA ARG A 195 39.69 -101.45 -18.36
C ARG A 195 39.97 -102.53 -19.41
N PHE A 196 39.76 -102.24 -20.69
CA PHE A 196 40.08 -103.15 -21.79
C PHE A 196 41.57 -103.50 -21.80
N ASN A 197 42.45 -102.51 -21.66
CA ASN A 197 43.90 -102.72 -21.58
C ASN A 197 44.30 -103.58 -20.37
N GLN A 198 43.70 -103.34 -19.19
CA GLN A 198 43.93 -104.17 -18.00
C GLN A 198 43.50 -105.64 -18.22
N LEU A 199 42.34 -105.87 -18.83
CA LEU A 199 41.87 -107.22 -19.17
C LEU A 199 42.80 -107.91 -20.15
N ARG A 200 43.19 -107.23 -21.24
CA ARG A 200 44.14 -107.75 -22.24
C ARG A 200 45.47 -108.18 -21.61
N ASN A 201 46.02 -107.35 -20.71
CA ASN A 201 47.27 -107.65 -20.03
C ASN A 201 47.14 -108.87 -19.11
N LYS A 202 46.00 -109.04 -18.41
CA LYS A 202 45.71 -110.25 -17.62
C LYS A 202 45.63 -111.51 -18.50
N THR A 203 44.98 -111.44 -19.66
CA THR A 203 44.87 -112.58 -20.58
C THR A 203 46.24 -113.01 -21.12
N LEU A 204 47.08 -112.04 -21.48
CA LEU A 204 48.45 -112.29 -21.89
C LEU A 204 49.26 -112.95 -20.77
N SER A 205 49.15 -112.48 -19.52
CA SER A 205 49.84 -113.11 -18.38
C SER A 205 49.42 -114.56 -18.12
N ILE A 206 48.18 -114.96 -18.41
CA ILE A 206 47.70 -116.34 -18.24
C ILE A 206 48.27 -117.26 -19.35
N GLN A 207 48.38 -116.77 -20.59
CA GLN A 207 48.98 -117.51 -21.71
C GLN A 207 50.49 -117.78 -21.55
N PHE A 208 51.19 -117.03 -20.68
CA PHE A 208 52.63 -117.23 -20.40
C PHE A 208 52.91 -118.10 -19.15
N MET A 209 51.88 -118.56 -18.42
CA MET A 209 52.02 -119.45 -17.24
C MET A 209 51.47 -120.88 -17.47
N SER A 210 51.11 -121.21 -18.71
CA SER A 210 50.69 -122.56 -19.16
C SER A 210 51.78 -123.18 -20.04
#